data_AF-A0A9W7DZB6-F1
#
_entry.id   AF-A0A9W7DZB6-F1
#
_cell.length_a   1.000
_cell.length_b   1.000
_cell.length_c   1.000
_cell.angle_alpha   90.00
_cell.angle_beta   90.00
_cell.angle_gamma   90.00
#
_symmetry.space_group_name_H-M   'P 1'
#
loop_
_entity.id
_entity.type
_entity.pdbx_description
1 polymer ?
#
loop_
_entity_poly.entity_id
_entity_poly.type
_entity_poly.pdbx_seq_one_letter_code
_entity_poly.pdbx_strand_id
1 'polypeptide(L)'
;MIIATVVTSIMYGPEVGEVDGDEANGWLVVAAIQGVTAIILGLLSLSFMIAFAESLIQITLIGSIILCFVASGIMFVEGLVGGGVIWLMIGLISCLYSYCVWHRIPFAAATLKTGLTAVKSNLGLMVCAIGESDDDDALRLLLCAR
;
A
#
# COMPACT_ATOMS: atom_id res chain seq x y z
N MET A 1 0.05 -2.86 -7.63
CA MET A 1 -1.11 -3.78 -7.67
C MET A 1 -1.88 -3.65 -8.98
N ILE A 2 -2.46 -2.48 -9.31
CA ILE A 2 -3.19 -2.24 -10.58
C ILE A 2 -2.32 -2.54 -11.82
N ILE A 3 -1.05 -2.12 -11.80
CA ILE A 3 -0.11 -2.39 -12.91
C ILE A 3 0.19 -3.88 -13.05
N ALA A 4 0.38 -4.60 -11.94
CA ALA A 4 0.67 -6.03 -11.95
C ALA A 4 -0.54 -6.85 -12.43
N THR A 5 -1.75 -6.49 -11.99
CA THR A 5 -3.00 -7.10 -12.48
C THR A 5 -3.23 -6.81 -13.96
N VAL A 6 -2.92 -5.59 -14.43
CA VAL A 6 -3.02 -5.24 -15.86
C VAL A 6 -1.99 -6.03 -16.69
N VAL A 7 -0.76 -6.20 -16.20
CA VAL A 7 0.27 -7.01 -16.89
C VAL A 7 -0.14 -8.48 -16.96
N THR A 8 -0.68 -9.07 -15.88
CA THR A 8 -1.19 -10.46 -15.91
C THR A 8 -2.40 -10.58 -16.83
N SER A 9 -3.30 -9.60 -16.87
CA SER A 9 -4.47 -9.60 -17.77
C SER A 9 -4.08 -9.41 -19.25
N ILE A 10 -2.95 -8.76 -19.54
CA ILE A 10 -2.43 -8.60 -20.91
C ILE A 10 -1.66 -9.86 -21.35
N MET A 11 -0.89 -10.47 -20.46
CA MET A 11 -0.08 -11.67 -20.78
C MET A 11 -0.90 -12.96 -20.82
N TYR A 12 -2.00 -13.05 -20.04
CA TYR A 12 -2.93 -14.18 -20.00
C TYR A 12 -4.32 -13.82 -20.57
N GLY A 13 -4.37 -12.90 -21.55
CA GLY A 13 -5.57 -12.61 -22.34
C GLY A 13 -6.10 -13.84 -23.12
N PRO A 14 -7.34 -13.80 -23.62
CA PRO A 14 -8.34 -14.87 -23.57
C PRO A 14 -8.04 -16.09 -24.47
N GLU A 15 -7.15 -16.96 -24.03
CA GLU A 15 -7.04 -18.35 -24.53
C GLU A 15 -6.86 -19.29 -23.33
N VAL A 16 -7.95 -19.55 -22.59
CA VAL A 16 -8.07 -20.70 -21.68
C VAL A 16 -9.42 -21.34 -21.94
N GLY A 17 -9.46 -22.05 -23.07
CA GLY A 17 -10.49 -23.02 -23.38
C GLY A 17 -10.07 -24.39 -22.88
N GLU A 18 -11.01 -25.00 -22.14
CA GLU A 18 -11.09 -26.42 -21.74
C GLU A 18 -10.16 -26.92 -20.62
N VAL A 19 -10.81 -27.26 -19.50
CA VAL A 19 -10.24 -27.68 -18.22
C VAL A 19 -9.76 -29.14 -18.30
N ASP A 20 -8.44 -29.31 -18.39
CA ASP A 20 -7.75 -30.55 -18.05
C ASP A 20 -6.86 -30.34 -16.81
N GLY A 21 -6.77 -31.34 -15.93
CA GLY A 21 -6.24 -31.25 -14.56
C GLY A 21 -4.79 -30.76 -14.38
N ASP A 22 -4.06 -30.48 -15.46
CA ASP A 22 -2.74 -29.84 -15.45
C ASP A 22 -2.83 -28.29 -15.41
N GLU A 23 -3.98 -27.71 -15.79
CA GLU A 23 -4.22 -26.26 -15.77
C GLU A 23 -4.36 -25.67 -14.35
N ALA A 24 -4.76 -26.47 -13.36
CA ALA A 24 -4.87 -26.03 -11.97
C ALA A 24 -3.51 -25.54 -11.41
N ASN A 25 -2.41 -26.15 -11.89
CA ASN A 25 -1.05 -25.73 -11.56
C ASN A 25 -0.69 -24.38 -12.21
N GLY A 26 -1.24 -24.09 -13.40
CA GLY A 26 -1.01 -22.83 -14.11
C GLY A 26 -1.54 -21.62 -13.33
N TRP A 27 -2.77 -21.71 -12.83
CA TRP A 27 -3.36 -20.66 -11.99
C TRP A 27 -2.60 -20.48 -10.67
N LEU A 28 -2.05 -21.56 -10.11
CA LEU A 28 -1.26 -21.54 -8.89
C LEU A 28 0.08 -20.79 -9.09
N VAL A 29 0.76 -21.02 -10.22
CA VAL A 29 2.02 -20.35 -10.55
C VAL A 29 1.80 -18.85 -10.79
N VAL A 30 0.73 -18.47 -11.49
CA VAL A 30 0.39 -17.05 -11.71
C VAL A 30 0.07 -16.35 -10.37
N ALA A 31 -0.68 -17.01 -9.48
CA ALA A 31 -0.96 -16.49 -8.14
C ALA A 31 0.31 -16.34 -7.29
N ALA A 32 1.25 -17.29 -7.38
CA ALA A 32 2.52 -17.23 -6.66
C ALA A 32 3.39 -16.04 -7.14
N ILE A 33 3.51 -15.84 -8.45
CA ILE A 33 4.28 -14.71 -9.03
C ILE A 33 3.64 -13.37 -8.65
N GLN A 34 2.30 -13.29 -8.67
CA GLN A 34 1.57 -12.10 -8.23
C GLN A 34 1.78 -11.81 -6.74
N GLY A 35 1.82 -12.85 -5.90
CA GLY A 35 2.11 -12.73 -4.48
C GLY A 35 3.51 -12.18 -4.22
N VAL A 36 4.53 -12.76 -4.87
CA VAL A 36 5.93 -12.32 -4.72
C VAL A 36 6.13 -10.88 -5.20
N THR A 37 5.57 -10.53 -6.36
CA THR A 37 5.66 -9.15 -6.89
C THR A 37 4.92 -8.14 -6.01
N ALA A 38 3.79 -8.51 -5.40
CA ALA A 38 3.09 -7.66 -4.45
C ALA A 38 3.89 -7.42 -3.17
N ILE A 39 4.59 -8.45 -2.66
CA ILE A 39 5.48 -8.32 -1.50
C ILE A 39 6.64 -7.38 -1.82
N ILE A 40 7.36 -7.60 -2.93
CA ILE A 40 8.51 -6.76 -3.33
C ILE A 40 8.07 -5.30 -3.53
N LEU A 41 6.97 -5.07 -4.25
CA LEU A 41 6.45 -3.73 -4.50
C LEU A 41 5.97 -3.07 -3.19
N GLY A 42 5.39 -3.85 -2.28
CA GLY A 42 4.98 -3.39 -0.95
C GLY A 42 6.17 -2.91 -0.13
N LEU A 43 7.26 -3.68 -0.11
CA LEU A 43 8.50 -3.33 0.60
C LEU A 43 9.19 -2.12 0.00
N LEU A 44 9.18 -2.01 -1.33
CA LEU A 44 9.73 -0.85 -2.04
C LEU A 44 8.93 0.42 -1.75
N SER A 45 7.59 0.32 -1.78
CA SER A 45 6.67 1.41 -1.45
C SER A 45 6.84 1.88 -0.01
N LEU A 46 6.94 0.94 0.93
CA LEU A 46 7.21 1.22 2.35
C LEU A 46 8.57 1.92 2.53
N SER A 47 9.62 1.44 1.85
CA SER A 47 10.94 2.05 1.90
C SER A 47 10.95 3.47 1.37
N PHE A 48 10.20 3.74 0.30
CA PHE A 48 10.02 5.07 -0.26
C PHE A 48 9.25 6.00 0.69
N MET A 49 8.19 5.50 1.35
CA MET A 49 7.44 6.24 2.37
C MET A 49 8.31 6.69 3.54
N ILE A 50 9.30 5.90 3.98
CA ILE A 50 10.21 6.29 5.08
C ILE A 50 11.12 7.45 4.68
N ALA A 51 11.67 7.39 3.47
CA ALA A 51 12.66 8.35 2.99
C ALA A 51 12.07 9.78 2.91
N PHE A 52 10.76 9.88 2.64
CA PHE A 52 10.06 11.14 2.44
C PHE A 52 8.79 11.28 3.30
N ALA A 53 8.73 10.64 4.47
CA ALA A 53 7.53 10.59 5.31
C ALA A 53 6.93 11.98 5.61
N GLU A 54 7.78 12.97 5.86
CA GLU A 54 7.36 14.36 6.11
C GLU A 54 6.70 14.98 4.87
N SER A 55 7.35 14.87 3.71
CA SER A 55 6.83 15.38 2.44
C SER A 55 5.55 14.65 2.01
N LEU A 56 5.47 13.35 2.26
CA LEU A 56 4.35 12.51 1.82
C LEU A 56 3.06 12.85 2.58
N ILE A 57 3.17 13.14 3.89
CA ILE A 57 2.05 13.63 4.70
C ILE A 57 1.57 14.99 4.19
N GLN A 58 2.50 15.90 3.89
CA GLN A 58 2.15 17.23 3.35
C GLN A 58 1.43 17.14 2.01
N ILE A 59 1.94 16.32 1.08
CA ILE A 59 1.35 16.12 -0.25
C ILE A 59 -0.04 15.47 -0.14
N THR A 60 -0.20 14.48 0.73
CA THR A 60 -1.49 13.80 0.94
C THR A 60 -2.54 14.77 1.49
N LEU A 61 -2.14 15.63 2.41
CA LEU A 61 -3.02 16.61 3.04
C LEU A 61 -3.46 17.69 2.03
N ILE A 62 -2.51 18.23 1.27
CA ILE A 62 -2.81 19.20 0.19
C ILE A 62 -3.66 18.55 -0.89
N GLY A 63 -3.36 17.30 -1.28
CA GLY A 63 -4.14 16.54 -2.25
C GLY A 63 -5.56 16.29 -1.78
N SER A 64 -5.78 15.97 -0.50
CA SER A 64 -7.11 15.80 0.09
C SER A 64 -7.91 17.11 0.08
N ILE A 65 -7.28 18.25 0.39
CA ILE A 65 -7.91 19.58 0.32
C ILE A 65 -8.35 19.89 -1.12
N ILE A 66 -7.46 19.68 -2.10
CA ILE A 66 -7.77 19.91 -3.52
C ILE A 66 -8.92 19.01 -3.97
N LEU A 67 -8.90 17.72 -3.61
CA LEU A 67 -9.97 16.77 -3.95
C LEU A 67 -11.31 17.18 -3.35
N CYS A 68 -11.35 17.72 -2.13
CA CYS A 68 -12.59 18.23 -1.53
C CYS A 68 -13.15 19.44 -2.31
N PHE A 69 -12.29 20.35 -2.78
CA PHE A 69 -12.72 21.48 -3.61
C PHE A 69 -13.17 21.04 -5.01
N VAL A 70 -12.49 20.07 -5.62
CA VAL A 70 -12.89 19.49 -6.90
C VAL A 70 -14.23 18.78 -6.77
N ALA A 71 -14.41 17.97 -5.73
CA ALA A 71 -15.67 17.27 -5.46
C ALA A 71 -16.83 18.25 -5.20
N SER A 72 -16.60 19.32 -4.46
CA SER A 72 -17.57 20.41 -4.28
C SER A 72 -17.95 21.04 -5.63
N GLY A 73 -16.97 21.33 -6.49
CA GLY A 73 -17.19 21.86 -7.84
C GLY A 73 -18.05 20.94 -8.73
N ILE A 74 -17.78 19.63 -8.73
CA ILE A 74 -18.56 18.64 -9.47
C ILE A 74 -20.01 18.61 -8.99
N MET A 75 -20.23 18.61 -7.67
CA MET A 75 -21.58 18.60 -7.07
C MET A 75 -22.39 19.87 -7.38
N PHE A 76 -21.72 21.02 -7.57
CA PHE A 76 -22.39 22.25 -8.02
C PHE A 76 -22.81 22.20 -9.49
N VAL A 77 -22.04 21.52 -10.35
CA VAL A 77 -22.40 21.33 -11.77
C VAL A 77 -23.60 20.42 -11.93
N GLU A 78 -23.75 19.40 -11.08
CA GLU A 78 -24.91 18.49 -11.08
C GLU A 78 -26.18 19.10 -10.46
N GLY A 79 -26.13 20.35 -9.99
CA GLY A 79 -27.27 21.06 -9.40
C GLY A 79 -27.62 20.63 -7.97
N LEU A 80 -26.80 19.79 -7.34
CA LEU A 80 -27.01 19.30 -5.98
C LEU A 80 -26.40 20.27 -4.95
N VAL A 81 -27.07 21.42 -4.76
CA VAL A 81 -26.58 22.53 -3.92
C VAL A 81 -26.25 22.10 -2.50
N GLY A 82 -27.04 21.18 -1.91
CA GLY A 82 -26.80 20.66 -0.57
C GLY A 82 -25.49 19.89 -0.45
N GLY A 83 -25.16 19.06 -1.44
CA GLY A 83 -23.91 18.29 -1.47
C GLY A 83 -22.70 19.21 -1.65
N GLY A 84 -22.81 20.19 -2.56
CA GLY A 84 -21.74 21.15 -2.83
C GLY A 84 -21.33 21.96 -1.59
N VAL A 85 -22.29 22.43 -0.80
CA VAL A 85 -22.04 23.22 0.42
C VAL A 85 -21.38 22.39 1.51
N ILE A 86 -21.82 21.14 1.72
CA ILE A 86 -21.23 20.24 2.72
C ILE A 86 -19.77 19.95 2.38
N TRP A 87 -19.49 19.62 1.12
CA TRP A 87 -18.12 19.37 0.65
C TRP A 87 -17.22 20.61 0.74
N LEU A 88 -17.76 21.80 0.49
CA LEU A 88 -17.04 23.06 0.64
C LEU A 88 -16.66 23.33 2.09
N MET A 89 -17.59 23.15 3.03
CA MET A 89 -17.34 23.32 4.48
C MET A 89 -16.27 22.33 4.98
N ILE A 90 -16.33 21.08 4.53
CA ILE A 90 -15.32 20.06 4.85
C ILE A 90 -13.95 20.45 4.29
N GLY A 91 -13.89 20.98 3.07
CA GLY A 91 -12.65 21.52 2.48
C GLY A 91 -12.06 22.68 3.29
N LEU A 92 -12.91 23.60 3.77
CA LEU A 92 -12.48 24.74 4.58
C LEU A 92 -11.91 24.31 5.94
N ILE A 93 -12.58 23.38 6.62
CA ILE A 93 -12.13 22.80 7.89
C ILE A 93 -10.82 22.04 7.68
N SER A 94 -10.68 21.32 6.57
CA SER A 94 -9.46 20.60 6.20
C SER A 94 -8.28 21.53 5.94
N CYS A 95 -8.54 22.70 5.35
CA CYS A 95 -7.54 23.76 5.19
C CYS A 95 -7.09 24.30 6.55
N LEU A 96 -8.03 24.62 7.45
CA LEU A 96 -7.71 25.11 8.80
C LEU A 96 -6.92 24.07 9.61
N TYR A 97 -7.32 22.80 9.51
CA TYR A 97 -6.62 21.67 10.12
C TYR A 97 -5.18 21.55 9.62
N SER A 98 -4.97 21.76 8.32
CA SER A 98 -3.63 21.71 7.75
C SER A 98 -2.70 22.75 8.37
N TYR A 99 -3.12 24.01 8.49
CA TYR A 99 -2.32 25.05 9.14
C TYR A 99 -1.95 24.72 10.59
N CYS A 100 -2.86 24.13 11.36
CA CYS A 100 -2.58 23.77 12.75
C CYS A 100 -1.64 22.55 12.87
N VAL A 101 -1.73 21.58 11.97
CA VAL A 101 -1.00 20.31 12.11
C VAL A 101 0.46 20.40 11.63
N TRP A 102 0.83 21.43 10.86
CA TRP A 102 2.19 21.58 10.29
C TRP A 102 3.30 21.60 11.35
N HIS A 103 3.01 22.07 12.57
CA HIS A 103 3.98 22.07 13.66
C HIS A 103 4.15 20.70 14.34
N ARG A 104 3.22 19.76 14.15
CA ARG A 104 3.18 18.45 14.84
C ARG A 104 3.66 17.26 13.98
N ILE A 105 3.94 17.47 12.69
CA ILE A 105 4.40 16.43 11.74
C ILE A 105 5.71 15.70 12.16
N PRO A 106 6.73 16.31 12.82
CA PRO A 106 7.99 15.61 13.09
C PRO A 106 7.84 14.45 14.09
N PHE A 107 6.85 14.48 14.99
CA PHE A 107 6.58 13.38 15.92
C PHE A 107 5.97 12.17 15.21
N ALA A 108 5.03 12.39 14.29
CA ALA A 108 4.40 11.31 13.53
C ALA A 108 5.42 10.61 12.61
N ALA A 109 6.30 11.39 11.97
CA ALA A 109 7.40 10.86 11.15
C ALA A 109 8.38 10.01 11.97
N ALA A 110 8.70 10.42 13.21
CA ALA A 110 9.55 9.64 14.10
C ALA A 110 8.93 8.28 14.46
N THR A 111 7.65 8.24 14.87
CA THR A 111 6.95 6.98 15.15
C THR A 111 6.82 6.08 13.93
N LEU A 112 6.61 6.65 12.74
CA LEU A 112 6.56 5.88 11.49
C LEU A 112 7.93 5.26 11.18
N LYS A 113 9.02 6.02 11.33
CA LYS A 113 10.40 5.52 11.17
C LYS A 113 10.72 4.40 12.15
N THR A 114 10.29 4.51 13.40
CA THR A 114 10.49 3.45 14.41
C THR A 114 9.70 2.18 14.05
N GLY A 115 8.42 2.31 13.71
CA GLY A 115 7.59 1.17 13.29
C GLY A 115 8.16 0.45 12.07
N LEU A 116 8.68 1.21 11.10
CA LEU A 116 9.29 0.64 9.90
C LEU A 116 10.69 0.07 10.12
N THR A 117 11.43 0.57 11.11
CA THR A 117 12.69 -0.06 11.56
C THR A 117 12.42 -1.42 12.19
N ALA A 118 11.33 -1.56 12.96
CA ALA A 118 10.89 -2.85 13.49
C ALA A 118 10.41 -3.81 12.37
N VAL A 119 9.72 -3.29 11.35
CA VAL A 119 9.35 -4.10 10.17
C VAL A 119 10.61 -4.54 9.42
N LYS A 120 11.60 -3.66 9.22
CA LYS A 120 12.89 -4.00 8.58
C LYS A 120 13.68 -5.04 9.37
N SER A 121 13.67 -4.98 10.71
CA SER A 121 14.36 -5.97 11.55
C SER A 121 13.66 -7.34 11.54
N ASN A 122 12.34 -7.38 11.33
CA ASN A 122 11.58 -8.64 11.26
C ASN A 122 11.48 -9.21 9.82
N LEU A 123 11.61 -8.39 8.78
CA LEU A 123 11.61 -8.87 7.40
C LEU A 123 12.85 -9.69 7.03
N GLY A 124 13.98 -9.45 7.71
CA GLY A 124 15.14 -10.34 7.62
C GLY A 124 14.81 -11.77 8.04
N LEU A 125 13.95 -11.96 9.06
CA LEU A 125 13.48 -13.28 9.49
C LEU A 125 12.54 -13.94 8.48
N MET A 126 11.71 -13.16 7.77
CA MET A 126 10.82 -13.71 6.73
C MET A 126 11.61 -14.17 5.50
N VAL A 127 12.63 -13.43 5.07
CA VAL A 127 13.52 -13.86 3.96
C VAL A 127 14.35 -15.08 4.37
N CYS A 128 14.86 -15.14 5.60
CA CYS A 128 15.51 -16.33 6.12
C CYS A 128 14.55 -17.52 6.21
N ALA A 129 13.31 -17.34 6.65
CA ALA A 129 12.33 -18.42 6.77
C ALA A 129 11.86 -18.98 5.41
N ILE A 130 11.86 -18.17 4.35
CA ILE A 130 11.53 -18.64 2.98
C ILE A 130 12.75 -19.31 2.31
N GLY A 131 13.98 -18.97 2.74
CA GLY A 131 15.19 -19.72 2.36
C GLY A 131 15.30 -21.07 3.07
N GLU A 132 14.68 -21.20 4.25
CA GLU A 132 14.72 -22.38 5.13
C GLU A 132 13.51 -23.29 4.96
N SER A 133 13.05 -23.49 3.72
CA SER A 133 12.01 -24.48 3.41
C SER A 133 12.55 -25.73 2.69
N ASP A 134 13.87 -25.90 2.63
CA ASP A 134 14.52 -27.06 1.99
C ASP A 134 15.25 -28.02 2.94
N ASP A 135 15.51 -27.65 4.20
CA ASP A 135 16.27 -28.54 5.09
C ASP A 135 15.70 -28.56 6.52
N ASP A 136 15.55 -29.78 7.04
CA ASP A 136 15.05 -30.25 8.34
C ASP A 136 15.66 -29.61 9.62
N ASP A 137 16.35 -28.47 9.53
CA ASP A 137 17.14 -27.84 10.59
C ASP A 137 16.37 -26.82 11.45
N ALA A 138 15.14 -26.45 11.07
CA ALA A 138 14.28 -25.52 11.80
C ALA A 138 13.92 -26.00 13.23
N LEU A 139 14.04 -27.30 13.52
CA LEU A 139 13.79 -27.86 14.86
C LEU A 139 14.89 -27.49 15.88
N ARG A 140 16.09 -27.11 15.41
CA ARG A 140 17.23 -26.79 16.28
C ARG A 140 17.29 -25.33 16.71
N LEU A 141 16.78 -24.41 15.90
CA LEU A 141 16.83 -22.98 16.22
C LEU A 141 15.74 -22.54 17.22
N LEU A 142 14.61 -23.25 17.29
CA LEU A 142 13.59 -23.02 18.33
C LEU A 142 14.01 -23.49 19.74
N LEU A 143 15.03 -24.34 19.85
CA LEU A 143 15.56 -24.85 21.12
C LEU A 143 16.67 -23.95 21.73
N CYS A 144 17.31 -23.09 20.92
CA CYS A 144 18.33 -22.14 21.38
C CYS A 144 17.80 -20.70 21.61
N ALA A 145 16.57 -20.38 21.18
CA ALA A 145 15.94 -19.08 21.38
C ALA A 145 15.16 -18.97 22.71
N ARG A 146 15.45 -19.84 23.69
CA ARG A 146 15.00 -19.72 25.09
C ARG A 146 16.02 -18.99 25.94
#